data_AF-A0AAF6BX54-F1
#
_entry.id   AF-A0AAF6BX54-F1
#
_cell.length_a   1.000
_cell.length_b   1.000
_cell.length_c   1.000
_cell.angle_alpha   90.00
_cell.angle_beta   90.00
_cell.angle_gamma   90.00
#
_symmetry.space_group_name_H-M   'P 1'
#
loop_
_entity.id
_entity.type
_entity.pdbx_description
1 polymer ?
#
loop_
_entity_poly.entity_id
_entity_poly.type
_entity_poly.pdbx_seq_one_letter_code
_entity_poly.pdbx_strand_id
1 'polypeptide(L)'
;MYFACRAARLMGLATIVLALLLLLPESWTRGAAAQPTGGLREGFYSQSCPQAEFIARQTLQANLFLDLTAPAALLRLVFHDCQVQGCDGSVLLQSDFSGSIKSELLSDRSFGIRRLDFIDRIKGSLEVACPNTVSCADIIVMAGRDAVALSGGPFMQVLLGRRDGFTANNFRADSELPAATINVDGLINVFGPKGLTLEESVALIGGGHTLGVGHCVSFIERLYPQVDPAINPFMAGTLRLLCPNPTFFNNITFSANDLTNVLFDNQYFRDLTIGRGLLTIDNEISRDPRTSGMVRYFASNQGYFFQQFSSAYRKLTQHQVLTDGAGEIRRNCHFVNAIPQQPPPFPFQAPPFPFKPPTFPFHPSDTTPASNFNTDPTIPTDPATTDTPSTATTDIPSTDAIAPP
;
A
#
# COMPACT_ATOMS: atom_id res chain seq x y z
N MET A 1 -22.33 71.80 33.07
CA MET A 1 -23.51 70.91 33.13
C MET A 1 -23.87 70.19 31.81
N TYR A 2 -23.12 70.34 30.70
CA TYR A 2 -23.44 69.67 29.42
C TYR A 2 -22.57 68.44 29.08
N PHE A 3 -21.48 68.18 29.80
CA PHE A 3 -20.59 67.03 29.54
C PHE A 3 -20.92 65.76 30.34
N ALA A 4 -21.65 65.87 31.45
CA ALA A 4 -22.00 64.72 32.30
C ALA A 4 -23.16 63.87 31.75
N CYS A 5 -23.94 64.38 30.79
CA CYS A 5 -25.14 63.70 30.29
C CYS A 5 -24.87 62.72 29.12
N ARG A 6 -23.70 62.81 28.46
CA ARG A 6 -23.32 61.90 27.36
C ARG A 6 -22.65 60.60 27.83
N ALA A 7 -21.91 60.63 28.94
CA ALA A 7 -21.24 59.44 29.47
C ALA A 7 -22.22 58.40 30.05
N ALA A 8 -23.33 58.85 30.65
CA ALA A 8 -24.33 57.97 31.23
C ALA A 8 -25.17 57.19 30.18
N ARG A 9 -25.32 57.73 28.95
CA ARG A 9 -26.05 57.03 27.87
C ARG A 9 -25.20 55.97 27.16
N LEU A 10 -23.88 56.13 27.11
CA LEU A 10 -22.96 55.15 26.50
C LEU A 10 -22.68 53.95 27.41
N MET A 11 -22.66 54.15 28.74
CA MET A 11 -22.49 53.03 29.68
C MET A 11 -23.74 52.14 29.79
N GLY A 12 -24.96 52.70 29.66
CA GLY A 12 -26.20 51.92 29.71
C GLY A 12 -26.42 51.02 28.48
N LEU A 13 -25.95 51.43 27.30
CA LEU A 13 -26.01 50.61 26.07
C LEU A 13 -24.97 49.48 26.09
N ALA A 14 -23.77 49.73 26.63
CA ALA A 14 -22.73 48.71 26.74
C ALA A 14 -23.10 47.57 27.70
N THR A 15 -23.82 47.86 28.80
CA THR A 15 -24.28 46.84 29.76
C THR A 15 -25.44 46.00 29.23
N ILE A 16 -26.30 46.56 28.36
CA ILE A 16 -27.41 45.81 27.75
C ILE A 16 -26.89 44.85 26.66
N VAL A 17 -25.88 45.26 25.88
CA VAL A 17 -25.25 44.39 24.87
C VAL A 17 -24.48 43.23 25.52
N LEU A 18 -23.81 43.48 26.66
CA LEU A 18 -23.09 42.43 27.39
C LEU A 18 -24.03 41.44 28.12
N ALA A 19 -25.19 41.90 28.59
CA ALA A 19 -26.21 41.03 29.20
C ALA A 19 -26.99 40.19 28.16
N LEU A 20 -27.17 40.69 26.94
CA LEU A 20 -27.78 39.93 25.83
C LEU A 20 -26.84 38.86 25.23
N LEU A 21 -25.52 39.05 25.31
CA LEU A 21 -24.53 38.04 24.91
C LEU A 21 -24.44 36.84 25.88
N LEU A 22 -24.87 37.01 27.14
CA LEU A 22 -24.89 35.95 28.16
C LEU A 22 -26.20 35.15 28.21
N LEU A 23 -27.20 35.51 27.39
CA LEU A 23 -28.47 34.81 27.25
C LEU A 23 -28.63 34.06 25.92
N LEU A 24 -27.58 34.01 25.10
CA LEU A 24 -27.51 33.05 24.01
C LEU A 24 -27.28 31.67 24.65
N PRO A 25 -28.16 30.69 24.44
CA PRO A 25 -27.84 29.33 24.83
C PRO A 25 -26.52 28.98 24.15
N GLU A 26 -25.53 28.52 24.93
CA GLU A 26 -24.42 27.75 24.39
C GLU A 26 -25.02 26.44 23.85
N SER A 27 -25.70 26.53 22.71
CA SER A 27 -25.79 25.42 21.79
C SER A 27 -24.36 25.23 21.30
N TRP A 28 -23.60 24.47 22.08
CA TRP A 28 -22.49 23.68 21.58
C TRP A 28 -23.04 23.00 20.32
N THR A 29 -22.73 23.57 19.16
CA THR A 29 -22.68 22.79 17.94
C THR A 29 -21.57 21.78 18.20
N ARG A 30 -21.91 20.66 18.86
CA ARG A 30 -21.31 19.39 18.50
C ARG A 30 -21.56 19.33 17.01
N GLY A 31 -20.54 19.73 16.23
CA GLY A 31 -20.47 19.30 14.84
C GLY A 31 -20.76 17.82 14.91
N ALA A 32 -21.85 17.40 14.29
CA ALA A 32 -22.20 15.99 14.23
C ALA A 32 -20.92 15.29 13.79
N ALA A 33 -20.30 14.52 14.70
CA ALA A 33 -19.19 13.68 14.33
C ALA A 33 -19.77 12.87 13.17
N ALA A 34 -19.17 13.02 11.98
CA ALA A 34 -19.61 12.31 10.80
C ALA A 34 -19.81 10.86 11.22
N GLN A 35 -21.03 10.36 11.06
CA GLN A 35 -21.34 8.97 11.37
C GLN A 35 -20.25 8.11 10.71
N PRO A 36 -19.55 7.24 11.46
CA PRO A 36 -18.47 6.45 10.91
C PRO A 36 -19.01 5.67 9.73
N THR A 37 -18.46 5.94 8.55
CA THR A 37 -18.78 5.26 7.30
C THR A 37 -18.48 3.77 7.49
N GLY A 38 -19.53 2.99 7.73
CA GLY A 38 -19.43 1.54 7.85
C GLY A 38 -18.52 1.04 8.98
N GLY A 39 -18.34 1.78 10.09
CA GLY A 39 -17.52 1.34 11.23
C GLY A 39 -16.05 1.79 11.21
N LEU A 40 -15.58 2.43 10.14
CA LEU A 40 -14.25 3.01 10.09
C LEU A 40 -14.19 4.38 10.81
N ARG A 41 -13.07 4.66 11.49
CA ARG A 41 -12.84 5.97 12.14
C ARG A 41 -11.35 6.29 12.30
N GLU A 42 -11.03 7.57 12.43
CA GLU A 42 -9.70 8.01 12.85
C GLU A 42 -9.43 7.54 14.27
N GLY A 43 -8.18 7.15 14.55
CA GLY A 43 -7.79 6.62 15.85
C GLY A 43 -8.59 5.39 16.27
N PHE A 44 -8.98 4.52 15.33
CA PHE A 44 -9.71 3.28 15.63
C PHE A 44 -9.03 2.46 16.74
N TYR A 45 -7.70 2.35 16.68
CA TYR A 45 -6.88 1.62 17.64
C TYR A 45 -6.49 2.40 18.90
N SER A 46 -6.98 3.63 19.11
CA SER A 46 -6.59 4.51 20.23
C SER A 46 -6.74 3.89 21.63
N GLN A 47 -7.62 2.91 21.80
CA GLN A 47 -7.81 2.19 23.06
C GLN A 47 -7.18 0.79 23.04
N SER A 48 -7.35 0.03 21.96
CA SER A 48 -6.92 -1.37 21.86
C SER A 48 -5.43 -1.53 21.52
N CYS A 49 -4.86 -0.62 20.73
CA CYS A 49 -3.44 -0.56 20.43
C CYS A 49 -3.00 0.89 20.18
N PRO A 50 -2.83 1.70 21.24
CA PRO A 50 -2.60 3.15 21.10
C PRO A 50 -1.34 3.51 20.30
N GLN A 51 -0.38 2.59 20.21
CA GLN A 51 0.88 2.76 19.47
C GLN A 51 0.85 2.20 18.04
N ALA A 52 -0.31 1.69 17.56
CA ALA A 52 -0.39 0.99 16.28
C ALA A 52 0.15 1.81 15.09
N GLU A 53 -0.35 3.04 14.91
CA GLU A 53 0.05 3.90 13.80
C GLU A 53 1.53 4.33 13.93
N PHE A 54 2.00 4.56 15.16
CA PHE A 54 3.40 4.89 15.42
C PHE A 54 4.33 3.73 15.06
N ILE A 55 4.03 2.52 15.52
CA ILE A 55 4.79 1.30 15.21
C ILE A 55 4.81 1.05 13.70
N ALA A 56 3.65 1.14 13.04
CA ALA A 56 3.56 0.95 11.59
C ALA A 56 4.47 1.93 10.84
N ARG A 57 4.39 3.23 11.18
CA ARG A 57 5.20 4.28 10.57
C ARG A 57 6.69 4.10 10.84
N GLN A 58 7.07 3.82 12.09
CA GLN A 58 8.47 3.66 12.49
C GLN A 58 9.10 2.44 11.80
N THR A 59 8.41 1.30 11.80
CA THR A 59 8.87 0.10 11.12
C THR A 59 9.00 0.35 9.63
N LEU A 60 8.03 1.02 8.99
CA LEU A 60 8.14 1.35 7.58
C LEU A 60 9.34 2.27 7.30
N GLN A 61 9.49 3.35 8.06
CA GLN A 61 10.56 4.33 7.86
C GLN A 61 11.95 3.67 7.88
N ALA A 62 12.20 2.76 8.82
CA ALA A 62 13.47 2.02 8.88
C ALA A 62 13.73 1.19 7.61
N ASN A 63 12.68 0.64 7.00
CA ASN A 63 12.78 -0.17 5.78
C ASN A 63 12.92 0.69 4.50
N LEU A 64 12.29 1.87 4.45
CA LEU A 64 12.40 2.80 3.31
C LEU A 64 13.84 3.32 3.11
N PHE A 65 14.62 3.47 4.19
CA PHE A 65 16.04 3.82 4.07
C PHE A 65 16.87 2.77 3.33
N LEU A 66 16.42 1.52 3.28
CA LEU A 66 17.08 0.43 2.57
C LEU A 66 16.61 0.28 1.12
N ASP A 67 15.44 0.83 0.79
CA ASP A 67 14.89 0.83 -0.57
C ASP A 67 14.02 2.07 -0.82
N LEU A 68 14.63 3.09 -1.45
CA LEU A 68 13.95 4.33 -1.83
C LEU A 68 12.84 4.12 -2.88
N THR A 69 12.80 2.97 -3.55
CA THR A 69 11.73 2.65 -4.50
C THR A 69 10.50 2.05 -3.83
N ALA A 70 10.61 1.62 -2.57
CA ALA A 70 9.51 0.97 -1.85
C ALA A 70 8.23 1.83 -1.70
N PRO A 71 8.27 3.18 -1.60
CA PRO A 71 7.05 3.98 -1.52
C PRO A 71 6.10 3.75 -2.71
N ALA A 72 6.66 3.65 -3.92
CA ALA A 72 5.89 3.35 -5.13
C ALA A 72 5.19 1.98 -5.04
N ALA A 73 5.91 0.96 -4.55
CA ALA A 73 5.36 -0.38 -4.40
C ALA A 73 4.21 -0.45 -3.41
N LEU A 74 4.36 0.22 -2.25
CA LEU A 74 3.36 0.22 -1.20
C LEU A 74 2.12 1.03 -1.59
N LEU A 75 2.30 2.18 -2.25
CA LEU A 75 1.18 2.95 -2.75
C LEU A 75 0.40 2.17 -3.83
N ARG A 76 1.11 1.49 -4.73
CA ARG A 76 0.49 0.59 -5.70
C ARG A 76 -0.24 -0.58 -5.03
N LEU A 77 0.32 -1.15 -3.96
CA LEU A 77 -0.32 -2.23 -3.20
C LEU A 77 -1.69 -1.80 -2.63
N VAL A 78 -1.81 -0.56 -2.12
CA VAL A 78 -3.10 -0.02 -1.67
C VAL A 78 -4.12 0.00 -2.80
N PHE A 79 -3.72 0.49 -3.97
CA PHE A 79 -4.61 0.51 -5.13
C PHE A 79 -5.03 -0.91 -5.52
N HIS A 80 -4.10 -1.85 -5.60
CA HIS A 80 -4.41 -3.22 -6.00
C HIS A 80 -5.37 -3.90 -5.02
N ASP A 81 -5.14 -3.78 -3.71
CA ASP A 81 -6.06 -4.30 -2.69
C ASP A 81 -7.45 -3.67 -2.84
N CYS A 82 -7.53 -2.34 -2.78
CA CYS A 82 -8.82 -1.63 -2.85
C CYS A 82 -9.56 -1.76 -4.18
N GLN A 83 -8.87 -2.14 -5.26
CA GLN A 83 -9.44 -2.26 -6.59
C GLN A 83 -10.08 -3.63 -6.81
N VAL A 84 -9.55 -4.68 -6.18
CA VAL A 84 -10.05 -6.05 -6.29
C VAL A 84 -10.84 -6.36 -5.05
N GLN A 85 -12.14 -6.63 -5.17
CA GLN A 85 -13.02 -7.02 -4.06
C GLN A 85 -13.15 -6.06 -2.85
N GLY A 86 -12.41 -4.95 -2.80
CA GLY A 86 -12.45 -3.96 -1.73
C GLY A 86 -11.17 -3.96 -0.90
N CYS A 87 -11.00 -2.97 -0.03
CA CYS A 87 -9.81 -2.89 0.81
C CYS A 87 -9.90 -3.87 2.00
N ASP A 88 -9.69 -5.16 1.76
CA ASP A 88 -9.84 -6.24 2.74
C ASP A 88 -8.56 -7.07 2.92
N GLY A 89 -7.43 -6.65 2.32
CA GLY A 89 -6.16 -7.35 2.41
C GLY A 89 -6.11 -8.67 1.62
N SER A 90 -7.06 -8.96 0.74
CA SER A 90 -7.09 -10.19 -0.06
C SER A 90 -5.87 -10.33 -0.96
N VAL A 91 -5.30 -9.21 -1.43
CA VAL A 91 -4.10 -9.19 -2.27
C VAL A 91 -2.89 -9.89 -1.62
N LEU A 92 -2.88 -9.99 -0.29
CA LEU A 92 -1.80 -10.63 0.48
C LEU A 92 -1.95 -12.15 0.60
N LEU A 93 -3.14 -12.70 0.34
CA LEU A 93 -3.40 -14.13 0.49
C LEU A 93 -2.60 -14.95 -0.52
N GLN A 94 -1.98 -16.03 -0.03
CA GLN A 94 -1.32 -17.02 -0.85
C GLN A 94 -2.32 -18.08 -1.32
N SER A 95 -2.02 -18.71 -2.46
CA SER A 95 -2.82 -19.82 -2.95
C SER A 95 -2.77 -20.99 -1.97
N ASP A 96 -3.92 -21.59 -1.70
CA ASP A 96 -4.01 -22.73 -0.81
C ASP A 96 -3.92 -24.06 -1.59
N PHE A 97 -3.64 -25.15 -0.87
CA PHE A 97 -3.53 -26.47 -1.50
C PHE A 97 -4.89 -27.01 -1.97
N SER A 98 -6.00 -26.56 -1.35
CA SER A 98 -7.34 -26.99 -1.74
C SER A 98 -7.80 -26.36 -3.07
N GLY A 99 -7.14 -25.28 -3.51
CA GLY A 99 -7.51 -24.50 -4.69
C GLY A 99 -8.69 -23.55 -4.47
N SER A 100 -9.19 -23.44 -3.22
CA SER A 100 -10.27 -22.53 -2.85
C SER A 100 -9.82 -21.07 -2.84
N ILE A 101 -8.57 -20.81 -2.48
CA ILE A 101 -7.93 -19.49 -2.57
C ILE A 101 -6.89 -19.55 -3.68
N LYS A 102 -7.03 -18.67 -4.67
CA LYS A 102 -6.02 -18.44 -5.70
C LYS A 102 -5.53 -17.01 -5.58
N SER A 103 -4.27 -16.87 -5.19
CA SER A 103 -3.65 -15.57 -4.92
C SER A 103 -3.85 -14.60 -6.10
N GLU A 104 -4.27 -13.38 -5.81
CA GLU A 104 -4.41 -12.31 -6.79
C GLU A 104 -3.09 -11.94 -7.47
N LEU A 105 -1.96 -12.27 -6.83
CA LEU A 105 -0.62 -12.06 -7.36
C LEU A 105 -0.29 -12.97 -8.55
N LEU A 106 -1.11 -14.00 -8.82
CA LEU A 106 -1.01 -14.83 -10.02
C LEU A 106 -1.62 -14.17 -11.27
N SER A 107 -2.31 -13.04 -11.12
CA SER A 107 -2.82 -12.26 -12.26
C SER A 107 -1.68 -11.53 -12.97
N ASP A 108 -1.71 -11.51 -14.30
CA ASP A 108 -0.78 -10.70 -15.10
C ASP A 108 -0.92 -9.20 -14.79
N ARG A 109 -2.11 -8.75 -14.36
CA ARG A 109 -2.35 -7.36 -13.93
C ARG A 109 -1.62 -7.02 -12.64
N SER A 110 -1.37 -8.02 -11.79
CA SER A 110 -0.61 -7.88 -10.53
C SER A 110 0.91 -7.95 -10.74
N PHE A 111 1.38 -8.10 -11.99
CA PHE A 111 2.80 -8.11 -12.31
C PHE A 111 3.53 -6.89 -11.71
N GLY A 112 4.65 -7.13 -11.02
CA GLY A 112 5.47 -6.09 -10.38
C GLY A 112 5.00 -5.63 -9.00
N ILE A 113 3.94 -6.21 -8.42
CA ILE A 113 3.65 -6.04 -6.99
C ILE A 113 4.81 -6.60 -6.18
N ARG A 114 5.30 -5.83 -5.21
CA ARG A 114 6.49 -6.16 -4.42
C ARG A 114 6.44 -5.50 -3.04
N ARG A 115 7.44 -5.79 -2.21
CA ARG A 115 7.57 -5.27 -0.83
C ARG A 115 6.48 -5.72 0.14
N LEU A 116 5.91 -6.90 -0.11
CA LEU A 116 5.02 -7.56 0.84
C LEU A 116 5.76 -7.87 2.16
N ASP A 117 7.07 -8.08 2.10
CA ASP A 117 7.91 -8.28 3.28
C ASP A 117 7.91 -7.06 4.23
N PHE A 118 7.60 -5.85 3.74
CA PHE A 118 7.48 -4.67 4.61
C PHE A 118 6.15 -4.71 5.38
N ILE A 119 5.09 -5.22 4.76
CA ILE A 119 3.80 -5.47 5.42
C ILE A 119 3.98 -6.52 6.52
N ASP A 120 4.73 -7.59 6.25
CA ASP A 120 5.02 -8.63 7.24
C ASP A 120 5.81 -8.11 8.44
N ARG A 121 6.81 -7.25 8.20
CA ARG A 121 7.59 -6.63 9.29
C ARG A 121 6.72 -5.73 10.16
N ILE A 122 5.83 -4.93 9.55
CA ILE A 122 4.87 -4.11 10.30
C ILE A 122 3.93 -5.01 11.09
N LYS A 123 3.37 -6.05 10.46
CA LYS A 123 2.48 -7.00 11.12
C LYS A 123 3.16 -7.69 12.30
N GLY A 124 4.38 -8.19 12.13
CA GLY A 124 5.14 -8.81 13.21
C GLY A 124 5.39 -7.86 14.38
N SER A 125 5.75 -6.61 14.09
CA SER A 125 5.95 -5.57 15.13
C SER A 125 4.66 -5.27 15.89
N LEU A 126 3.53 -5.22 15.17
CA LEU A 126 2.21 -4.97 15.76
C LEU A 126 1.69 -6.17 16.57
N GLU A 127 1.91 -7.41 16.11
CA GLU A 127 1.51 -8.60 16.86
C GLU A 127 2.30 -8.77 18.16
N VAL A 128 3.56 -8.32 18.21
CA VAL A 128 4.33 -8.26 19.47
C VAL A 128 3.74 -7.22 20.44
N ALA A 129 3.33 -6.06 19.94
CA ALA A 129 2.85 -4.97 20.78
C ALA A 129 1.37 -5.12 21.21
N CYS A 130 0.53 -5.61 20.30
CA CYS A 130 -0.91 -5.76 20.48
C CYS A 130 -1.44 -6.96 19.68
N PRO A 131 -1.32 -8.18 20.23
CA PRO A 131 -1.70 -9.41 19.56
C PRO A 131 -3.14 -9.40 19.04
N ASN A 132 -3.37 -9.96 17.85
CA ASN A 132 -4.68 -10.14 17.22
C ASN A 132 -5.55 -8.87 17.14
N THR A 133 -4.93 -7.68 17.06
CA THR A 133 -5.65 -6.41 17.16
C THR A 133 -5.74 -5.68 15.82
N VAL A 134 -4.63 -5.55 15.10
CA VAL A 134 -4.55 -4.73 13.88
C VAL A 134 -4.64 -5.61 12.63
N SER A 135 -5.58 -5.31 11.73
CA SER A 135 -5.78 -6.08 10.49
C SER A 135 -4.68 -5.82 9.47
N CYS A 136 -4.45 -6.77 8.57
CA CYS A 136 -3.51 -6.57 7.47
C CYS A 136 -4.04 -5.54 6.47
N ALA A 137 -5.34 -5.49 6.25
CA ALA A 137 -6.00 -4.44 5.45
C ALA A 137 -5.66 -3.02 5.95
N ASP A 138 -5.72 -2.78 7.27
CA ASP A 138 -5.34 -1.48 7.82
C ASP A 138 -3.82 -1.23 7.75
N ILE A 139 -2.99 -2.27 7.83
CA ILE A 139 -1.54 -2.14 7.63
C ILE A 139 -1.22 -1.68 6.21
N ILE A 140 -1.88 -2.22 5.18
CA ILE A 140 -1.71 -1.77 3.78
C ILE A 140 -2.01 -0.27 3.68
N VAL A 141 -3.14 0.17 4.22
CA VAL A 141 -3.58 1.57 4.16
C VAL A 141 -2.65 2.51 4.93
N MET A 142 -2.20 2.11 6.13
CA MET A 142 -1.20 2.86 6.89
C MET A 142 0.13 2.95 6.15
N ALA A 143 0.60 1.83 5.57
CA ALA A 143 1.86 1.77 4.85
C ALA A 143 1.85 2.66 3.61
N GLY A 144 0.76 2.69 2.84
CA GLY A 144 0.63 3.59 1.69
C GLY A 144 0.58 5.07 2.07
N ARG A 145 -0.15 5.44 3.13
CA ARG A 145 -0.17 6.80 3.67
C ARG A 145 1.25 7.23 4.07
N ASP A 146 1.92 6.39 4.85
CA ASP A 146 3.25 6.70 5.37
C ASP A 146 4.29 6.72 4.26
N ALA A 147 4.18 5.86 3.24
CA ALA A 147 4.99 5.89 2.03
C ALA A 147 4.88 7.24 1.29
N VAL A 148 3.66 7.75 1.08
CA VAL A 148 3.45 9.07 0.45
C VAL A 148 4.08 10.19 1.29
N ALA A 149 3.82 10.20 2.61
CA ALA A 149 4.35 11.24 3.48
C ALA A 149 5.89 11.21 3.57
N LEU A 150 6.50 10.01 3.62
CA LEU A 150 7.95 9.84 3.73
C LEU A 150 8.69 10.09 2.40
N SER A 151 7.98 10.10 1.27
CA SER A 151 8.51 10.50 -0.04
C SER A 151 8.28 11.98 -0.38
N GLY A 152 7.80 12.79 0.57
CA GLY A 152 7.62 14.25 0.40
C GLY A 152 6.20 14.71 0.07
N GLY A 153 5.25 13.77 -0.01
CA GLY A 153 3.83 14.03 -0.24
C GLY A 153 3.08 14.50 1.01
N PRO A 154 1.75 14.70 0.90
CA PRO A 154 0.94 15.13 2.03
C PRO A 154 0.80 14.01 3.08
N PHE A 155 0.77 14.40 4.36
CA PHE A 155 0.31 13.49 5.40
C PHE A 155 -1.22 13.44 5.39
N MET A 156 -1.78 12.28 5.05
CA MET A 156 -3.22 12.08 4.90
C MET A 156 -3.78 11.38 6.14
N GLN A 157 -4.83 11.94 6.75
CA GLN A 157 -5.59 11.20 7.74
C GLN A 157 -6.32 10.03 7.06
N VAL A 158 -6.18 8.83 7.62
CA VAL A 158 -6.84 7.62 7.14
C VAL A 158 -7.83 7.14 8.19
N LEU A 159 -8.99 6.66 7.74
CA LEU A 159 -9.90 5.93 8.60
C LEU A 159 -9.40 4.49 8.72
N LEU A 160 -9.41 3.94 9.93
CA LEU A 160 -9.02 2.56 10.25
C LEU A 160 -10.21 1.79 10.83
N GLY A 161 -10.07 0.48 10.99
CA GLY A 161 -11.09 -0.46 11.43
C GLY A 161 -11.46 -1.51 10.38
N ARG A 162 -10.67 -1.66 9.30
CA ARG A 162 -10.91 -2.68 8.29
C ARG A 162 -10.66 -4.07 8.86
N ARG A 163 -11.31 -5.07 8.27
CA ARG A 163 -11.09 -6.49 8.55
C ARG A 163 -10.52 -7.19 7.35
N ASP A 164 -9.82 -8.27 7.65
CA ASP A 164 -9.22 -9.11 6.64
C ASP A 164 -10.26 -10.05 6.02
N GLY A 165 -10.29 -10.11 4.69
CA GLY A 165 -11.15 -11.00 3.92
C GLY A 165 -10.70 -12.47 3.96
N PHE A 166 -11.62 -13.37 3.62
CA PHE A 166 -11.39 -14.82 3.66
C PHE A 166 -11.05 -15.45 2.30
N THR A 167 -11.11 -14.67 1.22
CA THR A 167 -11.01 -15.16 -0.16
C THR A 167 -10.11 -14.27 -0.98
N ALA A 168 -9.45 -14.85 -1.99
CA ALA A 168 -8.74 -14.13 -3.04
C ALA A 168 -8.90 -14.89 -4.37
N ASN A 169 -8.93 -14.17 -5.49
CA ASN A 169 -9.13 -14.76 -6.82
C ASN A 169 -8.38 -14.00 -7.92
N ASN A 170 -7.39 -14.64 -8.54
CA ASN A 170 -6.61 -14.08 -9.64
C ASN A 170 -7.45 -13.67 -10.86
N PHE A 171 -8.51 -14.40 -11.21
CA PHE A 171 -9.37 -14.03 -12.33
C PHE A 171 -10.18 -12.77 -12.06
N ARG A 172 -10.47 -12.49 -10.78
CA ARG A 172 -11.10 -11.24 -10.35
C ARG A 172 -10.11 -10.08 -10.47
N ALA A 173 -8.85 -10.30 -10.10
CA ALA A 173 -7.79 -9.32 -10.35
C ALA A 173 -7.61 -9.04 -11.85
N ASP A 174 -7.67 -10.05 -12.72
CA ASP A 174 -7.59 -9.87 -14.18
C ASP A 174 -8.70 -8.97 -14.74
N SER A 175 -9.91 -9.03 -14.17
CA SER A 175 -11.07 -8.29 -14.64
C SER A 175 -11.26 -6.92 -14.00
N GLU A 176 -10.89 -6.75 -12.72
CA GLU A 176 -11.13 -5.52 -11.97
C GLU A 176 -9.95 -4.53 -12.00
N LEU A 177 -8.71 -5.02 -12.24
CA LEU A 177 -7.54 -4.15 -12.39
C LEU A 177 -7.48 -3.54 -13.80
N PRO A 178 -7.35 -2.21 -13.94
CA PRO A 178 -7.28 -1.58 -15.24
C PRO A 178 -5.99 -1.92 -15.99
N ALA A 179 -6.09 -1.94 -17.32
CA ALA A 179 -4.92 -1.93 -18.17
C ALA A 179 -4.23 -0.55 -18.16
N ALA A 180 -2.93 -0.52 -18.43
CA ALA A 180 -2.20 0.73 -18.70
C ALA A 180 -2.70 1.48 -19.96
N THR A 181 -3.54 0.80 -20.75
CA THR A 181 -3.99 1.17 -22.09
C THR A 181 -5.39 1.81 -22.09
N ILE A 182 -6.02 1.96 -20.91
CA ILE A 182 -7.35 2.56 -20.80
C ILE A 182 -7.33 4.04 -21.24
N ASN A 183 -8.50 4.52 -21.66
CA ASN A 183 -8.75 5.94 -21.92
C ASN A 183 -9.46 6.60 -20.72
N VAL A 184 -9.87 7.86 -20.87
CA VAL A 184 -10.57 8.61 -19.81
C VAL A 184 -11.94 8.03 -19.45
N ASP A 185 -12.64 7.35 -20.37
CA ASP A 185 -13.88 6.64 -20.02
C ASP A 185 -13.58 5.42 -19.15
N GLY A 186 -12.53 4.67 -19.47
CA GLY A 186 -12.02 3.60 -18.61
C GLY A 186 -11.64 4.10 -17.22
N LEU A 187 -11.00 5.26 -17.13
CA LEU A 187 -10.68 5.92 -15.86
C LEU A 187 -11.92 6.16 -15.01
N ILE A 188 -12.96 6.74 -15.62
CA ILE A 188 -14.25 7.02 -14.97
C ILE A 188 -14.91 5.72 -14.49
N ASN A 189 -14.86 4.66 -15.30
CA ASN A 189 -15.45 3.37 -14.94
C ASN A 189 -14.73 2.69 -13.77
N VAL A 190 -13.42 2.90 -13.62
CA VAL A 190 -12.63 2.35 -12.52
C VAL A 190 -12.92 3.08 -11.21
N PHE A 191 -12.91 4.41 -11.23
CA PHE A 191 -12.92 5.22 -10.00
C PHE A 191 -14.30 5.81 -9.64
N GLY A 192 -15.17 6.03 -10.61
CA GLY A 192 -16.53 6.54 -10.39
C GLY A 192 -17.35 5.70 -9.41
N PRO A 193 -17.39 4.35 -9.55
CA PRO A 193 -18.08 3.47 -8.59
C PRO A 193 -17.51 3.52 -7.17
N LYS A 194 -16.32 4.09 -6.98
CA LYS A 194 -15.66 4.28 -5.69
C LYS A 194 -15.97 5.66 -5.07
N GLY A 195 -16.86 6.44 -5.71
CA GLY A 195 -17.29 7.76 -5.25
C GLY A 195 -16.28 8.87 -5.52
N LEU A 196 -15.28 8.62 -6.36
CA LEU A 196 -14.30 9.63 -6.76
C LEU A 196 -14.89 10.50 -7.87
N THR A 197 -14.66 11.80 -7.78
CA THR A 197 -14.89 12.72 -8.91
C THR A 197 -13.86 12.46 -10.01
N LEU A 198 -14.11 13.01 -11.21
CA LEU A 198 -13.14 12.95 -12.29
C LEU A 198 -11.81 13.62 -11.89
N GLU A 199 -11.86 14.76 -11.19
CA GLU A 199 -10.68 15.47 -10.72
C GLU A 199 -9.90 14.69 -9.67
N GLU A 200 -10.59 14.03 -8.73
CA GLU A 200 -9.98 13.12 -7.76
C GLU A 200 -9.35 11.90 -8.43
N SER A 201 -9.97 11.38 -9.50
CA SER A 201 -9.44 10.25 -10.27
C SER A 201 -8.13 10.63 -10.99
N VAL A 202 -8.08 11.83 -11.59
CA VAL A 202 -6.85 12.36 -12.22
C VAL A 202 -5.77 12.59 -11.16
N ALA A 203 -6.12 13.15 -9.99
CA ALA A 203 -5.18 13.31 -8.89
C ALA A 203 -4.65 11.97 -8.39
N LEU A 204 -5.51 10.96 -8.24
CA LEU A 204 -5.13 9.63 -7.76
C LEU A 204 -4.14 8.94 -8.70
N ILE A 205 -4.37 8.99 -10.02
CA ILE A 205 -3.39 8.49 -11.00
C ILE A 205 -2.08 9.23 -10.88
N GLY A 206 -2.09 10.57 -10.85
CA GLY A 206 -0.84 11.32 -10.80
C GLY A 206 -0.05 11.10 -9.52
N GLY A 207 -0.71 10.97 -8.37
CA GLY A 207 -0.02 10.59 -7.14
C GLY A 207 0.46 9.14 -7.13
N GLY A 208 -0.26 8.22 -7.78
CA GLY A 208 0.23 6.85 -7.96
C GLY A 208 1.47 6.78 -8.86
N HIS A 209 1.49 7.56 -9.95
CA HIS A 209 2.50 7.48 -11.00
C HIS A 209 3.66 8.47 -10.85
N THR A 210 3.59 9.49 -10.00
CA THR A 210 4.78 10.33 -9.69
C THR A 210 5.88 9.54 -8.96
N LEU A 211 5.54 8.37 -8.40
CA LEU A 211 6.51 7.43 -7.84
C LEU A 211 6.72 6.24 -8.78
N GLY A 212 7.94 5.70 -8.76
CA GLY A 212 8.27 4.39 -9.30
C GLY A 212 8.60 4.34 -10.79
N VAL A 213 8.30 3.20 -11.41
CA VAL A 213 8.71 2.86 -12.76
C VAL A 213 7.61 2.05 -13.45
N GLY A 214 7.57 2.10 -14.77
CA GLY A 214 6.80 1.17 -15.61
C GLY A 214 7.74 0.19 -16.30
N HIS A 215 7.36 -1.09 -16.35
CA HIS A 215 8.08 -2.08 -17.15
C HIS A 215 7.74 -1.91 -18.64
N CYS A 216 8.68 -2.22 -19.54
CA CYS A 216 8.47 -2.08 -20.99
C CYS A 216 7.21 -2.80 -21.47
N VAL A 217 6.88 -3.98 -20.92
CA VAL A 217 5.62 -4.69 -21.23
C VAL A 217 4.36 -3.84 -21.05
N SER A 218 4.38 -2.84 -20.18
CA SER A 218 3.22 -1.99 -19.88
C SER A 218 2.98 -0.87 -20.90
N PHE A 219 3.96 -0.56 -21.76
CA PHE A 219 3.87 0.55 -22.72
C PHE A 219 4.50 0.26 -24.09
N ILE A 220 5.01 -0.95 -24.33
CA ILE A 220 5.71 -1.31 -25.58
C ILE A 220 4.82 -1.17 -26.83
N GLU A 221 3.52 -1.39 -26.69
CA GLU A 221 2.54 -1.19 -27.76
C GLU A 221 2.49 0.26 -28.27
N ARG A 222 2.95 1.21 -27.47
CA ARG A 222 3.05 2.62 -27.86
C ARG A 222 4.30 2.94 -28.66
N LEU A 223 5.24 1.99 -28.78
CA LEU A 223 6.54 2.17 -29.45
C LEU A 223 6.64 1.36 -30.76
N TYR A 224 5.81 0.34 -30.92
CA TYR A 224 5.88 -0.61 -32.03
C TYR A 224 4.49 -1.11 -32.49
N PRO A 225 4.31 -1.39 -33.80
CA PRO A 225 5.29 -1.19 -34.87
C PRO A 225 5.53 0.30 -35.18
N GLN A 226 4.54 1.14 -34.87
CA GLN A 226 4.62 2.59 -35.00
C GLN A 226 4.65 3.23 -33.62
N VAL A 227 5.35 4.36 -33.53
CA VAL A 227 5.36 5.17 -32.31
C VAL A 227 4.04 5.91 -32.21
N ASP A 228 3.39 5.82 -31.06
CA ASP A 228 2.23 6.61 -30.71
C ASP A 228 2.56 8.11 -30.88
N PRO A 229 1.85 8.84 -31.76
CA PRO A 229 2.11 10.27 -32.00
C PRO A 229 1.84 11.11 -30.76
N ALA A 230 1.26 10.54 -29.70
CA ALA A 230 1.10 11.19 -28.44
C ALA A 230 2.37 11.35 -27.62
N ILE A 231 3.37 10.51 -27.85
CA ILE A 231 4.62 10.52 -27.10
C ILE A 231 5.53 11.62 -27.62
N ASN A 232 6.16 12.36 -26.69
CA ASN A 232 7.23 13.29 -27.01
C ASN A 232 8.32 12.59 -27.86
N PRO A 233 8.69 13.10 -29.05
CA PRO A 233 9.59 12.38 -29.97
C PRO A 233 10.96 12.03 -29.36
N PHE A 234 11.50 12.88 -28.48
CA PHE A 234 12.75 12.60 -27.79
C PHE A 234 12.59 11.45 -26.80
N MET A 235 11.52 11.49 -25.99
CA MET A 235 11.19 10.39 -25.08
C MET A 235 10.96 9.08 -25.84
N ALA A 236 10.25 9.10 -26.97
CA ALA A 236 10.04 7.92 -27.80
C ALA A 236 11.37 7.32 -28.29
N GLY A 237 12.33 8.16 -28.68
CA GLY A 237 13.69 7.72 -29.03
C GLY A 237 14.39 7.02 -27.87
N THR A 238 14.38 7.61 -26.68
CA THR A 238 14.96 7.01 -25.46
C THR A 238 14.27 5.70 -25.09
N LEU A 239 12.93 5.65 -25.13
CA LEU A 239 12.17 4.46 -24.80
C LEU A 239 12.42 3.32 -25.78
N ARG A 240 12.62 3.58 -27.08
CA ARG A 240 12.98 2.54 -28.06
C ARG A 240 14.38 1.97 -27.85
N LEU A 241 15.33 2.76 -27.34
CA LEU A 241 16.65 2.26 -26.96
C LEU A 241 16.57 1.36 -25.72
N LEU A 242 15.72 1.73 -24.76
CA LEU A 242 15.52 1.00 -23.52
C LEU A 242 14.66 -0.28 -23.69
N CYS A 243 13.70 -0.23 -24.59
CA CYS A 243 12.72 -1.29 -24.86
C CYS A 243 12.75 -1.71 -26.35
N PRO A 244 13.85 -2.33 -26.85
CA PRO A 244 13.93 -2.75 -28.25
C PRO A 244 12.92 -3.86 -28.58
N ASN A 245 12.41 -3.92 -29.81
CA ASN A 245 11.50 -5.00 -30.26
C ASN A 245 12.01 -5.61 -31.58
N PRO A 246 12.15 -6.96 -31.70
CA PRO A 246 11.79 -7.99 -30.71
C PRO A 246 12.82 -8.12 -29.57
N THR A 247 12.35 -8.30 -28.34
CA THR A 247 13.18 -8.65 -27.18
C THR A 247 12.41 -9.49 -26.17
N PHE A 248 13.13 -10.37 -25.48
CA PHE A 248 12.59 -11.19 -24.39
C PHE A 248 12.69 -10.50 -23.01
N PHE A 249 13.34 -9.34 -22.95
CA PHE A 249 13.64 -8.65 -21.68
C PHE A 249 12.61 -7.61 -21.25
N ASN A 250 11.48 -7.47 -21.97
CA ASN A 250 10.48 -6.42 -21.70
C ASN A 250 9.87 -6.49 -20.30
N ASN A 251 9.92 -7.65 -19.65
CA ASN A 251 9.45 -7.86 -18.28
C ASN A 251 10.48 -7.41 -17.23
N ILE A 252 11.76 -7.28 -17.56
CA ILE A 252 12.81 -6.86 -16.61
C ILE A 252 13.35 -5.45 -16.89
N THR A 253 13.16 -4.93 -18.10
CA THR A 253 13.48 -3.54 -18.45
C THR A 253 12.33 -2.61 -18.06
N PHE A 254 12.68 -1.44 -17.54
CA PHE A 254 11.72 -0.46 -17.02
C PHE A 254 12.22 0.97 -17.20
N SER A 255 11.28 1.92 -17.26
CA SER A 255 11.53 3.36 -17.32
C SER A 255 10.88 4.06 -16.14
N ALA A 256 11.51 5.13 -15.64
CA ALA A 256 10.89 5.99 -14.63
C ALA A 256 9.62 6.65 -15.18
N ASN A 257 8.60 6.78 -14.34
CA ASN A 257 7.34 7.41 -14.72
C ASN A 257 7.48 8.93 -14.93
N ASP A 258 8.37 9.58 -14.15
CA ASP A 258 8.80 10.97 -14.32
C ASP A 258 10.27 11.15 -13.88
N LEU A 259 10.77 12.39 -13.91
CA LEU A 259 12.17 12.72 -13.54
C LEU A 259 12.48 12.66 -12.03
N THR A 260 11.46 12.66 -11.17
CA THR A 260 11.61 12.70 -9.71
C THR A 260 11.01 11.47 -9.07
N ASN A 261 11.10 10.31 -9.72
CA ASN A 261 10.35 9.09 -9.46
C ASN A 261 10.54 8.38 -8.08
N VAL A 262 11.22 9.02 -7.13
CA VAL A 262 11.33 8.62 -5.72
C VAL A 262 10.79 9.68 -4.76
N LEU A 263 10.35 10.83 -5.29
CA LEU A 263 9.75 11.95 -4.59
C LEU A 263 8.28 12.06 -5.01
N PHE A 264 7.40 12.25 -4.04
CA PHE A 264 6.00 12.48 -4.31
C PHE A 264 5.78 13.98 -4.51
N ASP A 265 5.68 14.41 -5.77
CA ASP A 265 5.52 15.82 -6.14
C ASP A 265 4.59 15.98 -7.36
N ASN A 266 4.58 17.15 -8.00
CA ASN A 266 3.74 17.39 -9.18
C ASN A 266 4.49 17.31 -10.52
N GLN A 267 5.72 16.77 -10.55
CA GLN A 267 6.54 16.64 -11.75
C GLN A 267 5.89 15.73 -12.78
N TYR A 268 5.22 14.65 -12.35
CA TYR A 268 4.36 13.82 -13.22
C TYR A 268 3.46 14.68 -14.11
N PHE A 269 2.68 15.60 -13.53
CA PHE A 269 1.77 16.44 -14.30
C PHE A 269 2.51 17.43 -15.21
N ARG A 270 3.68 17.95 -14.80
CA ARG A 270 4.52 18.81 -15.65
C ARG A 270 4.98 18.04 -16.89
N ASP A 271 5.43 16.81 -16.71
CA ASP A 271 5.88 15.92 -17.78
C ASP A 271 4.72 15.60 -18.76
N LEU A 272 3.51 15.38 -18.24
CA LEU A 272 2.32 15.17 -19.09
C LEU A 272 2.04 16.35 -20.02
N THR A 273 2.22 17.60 -19.56
CA THR A 273 1.96 18.79 -20.40
C THR A 273 2.84 18.88 -21.64
N ILE A 274 3.97 18.18 -21.66
CA ILE A 274 4.93 18.15 -22.77
C ILE A 274 4.99 16.77 -23.45
N GLY A 275 3.96 15.94 -23.25
CA GLY A 275 3.79 14.64 -23.89
C GLY A 275 4.70 13.54 -23.35
N ARG A 276 5.17 13.67 -22.10
CA ARG A 276 6.06 12.72 -21.44
C ARG A 276 5.36 11.73 -20.50
N GLY A 277 4.06 11.47 -20.70
CA GLY A 277 3.36 10.38 -19.99
C GLY A 277 3.81 9.02 -20.50
N LEU A 278 4.20 8.13 -19.58
CA LEU A 278 4.76 6.81 -19.91
C LEU A 278 3.70 5.83 -20.41
N LEU A 279 2.58 5.71 -19.69
CA LEU A 279 1.48 4.83 -20.05
C LEU A 279 0.49 5.53 -20.98
N THR A 280 -0.35 4.78 -21.69
CA THR A 280 -1.35 5.36 -22.61
C THR A 280 -2.28 6.29 -21.84
N ILE A 281 -2.83 5.83 -20.72
CA ILE A 281 -3.73 6.62 -19.87
C ILE A 281 -3.09 7.95 -19.41
N ASP A 282 -1.79 7.97 -19.13
CA ASP A 282 -1.08 9.18 -18.71
C ASP A 282 -1.12 10.28 -19.79
N ASN A 283 -0.94 9.90 -21.06
CA ASN A 283 -1.08 10.85 -22.16
C ASN A 283 -2.54 11.17 -22.48
N GLU A 284 -3.47 10.22 -22.33
CA GLU A 284 -4.90 10.44 -22.54
C GLU A 284 -5.45 11.53 -21.60
N ILE A 285 -5.15 11.46 -20.29
CA ILE A 285 -5.65 12.47 -19.33
C ILE A 285 -5.11 13.88 -19.61
N SER A 286 -3.95 14.00 -20.26
CA SER A 286 -3.35 15.30 -20.62
C SER A 286 -4.01 15.95 -21.84
N ARG A 287 -4.73 15.18 -22.65
CA ARG A 287 -5.26 15.57 -23.96
C ARG A 287 -6.78 15.62 -24.01
N ASP A 288 -7.45 14.75 -23.27
CA ASP A 288 -8.91 14.74 -23.22
C ASP A 288 -9.44 16.11 -22.74
N PRO A 289 -10.43 16.70 -23.42
CA PRO A 289 -10.99 18.00 -23.04
C PRO A 289 -11.52 18.06 -21.60
N ARG A 290 -11.96 16.92 -21.04
CA ARG A 290 -12.53 16.81 -19.69
C ARG A 290 -11.47 16.88 -18.59
N THR A 291 -10.24 16.47 -18.87
CA THR A 291 -9.17 16.30 -17.85
C THR A 291 -7.95 17.18 -18.10
N SER A 292 -7.69 17.62 -19.34
CA SER A 292 -6.49 18.40 -19.67
C SER A 292 -6.36 19.70 -18.85
N GLY A 293 -7.48 20.34 -18.51
CA GLY A 293 -7.51 21.49 -17.60
C GLY A 293 -7.03 21.15 -16.19
N MET A 294 -7.44 20.00 -15.65
CA MET A 294 -7.03 19.49 -14.34
C MET A 294 -5.53 19.19 -14.31
N VAL A 295 -5.01 18.52 -15.35
CA VAL A 295 -3.58 18.22 -15.50
C VAL A 295 -2.73 19.49 -15.45
N ARG A 296 -3.10 20.54 -16.21
CA ARG A 296 -2.38 21.83 -16.19
C ARG A 296 -2.45 22.51 -14.82
N TYR A 297 -3.58 22.38 -14.13
CA TYR A 297 -3.74 22.97 -12.81
C TYR A 297 -2.91 22.25 -11.76
N PHE A 298 -2.89 20.91 -11.75
CA PHE A 298 -2.02 20.13 -10.89
C PHE A 298 -0.53 20.38 -11.17
N ALA A 299 -0.13 20.53 -12.43
CA ALA A 299 1.24 20.87 -12.82
C ALA A 299 1.70 22.25 -12.28
N SER A 300 0.79 23.21 -12.15
CA SER A 300 1.10 24.56 -11.65
C SER A 300 0.88 24.72 -10.14
N ASN A 301 0.08 23.86 -9.52
CA ASN A 301 -0.29 23.97 -8.10
C ASN A 301 -0.19 22.62 -7.38
N GLN A 302 1.01 22.32 -6.84
CA GLN A 302 1.27 21.11 -6.06
C GLN A 302 0.40 21.01 -4.81
N GLY A 303 0.14 22.13 -4.11
CA GLY A 303 -0.69 22.12 -2.91
C GLY A 303 -2.13 21.66 -3.20
N TYR A 304 -2.69 22.12 -4.31
CA TYR A 304 -4.02 21.69 -4.75
C TYR A 304 -4.04 20.24 -5.23
N PHE A 305 -3.00 19.80 -5.96
CA PHE A 305 -2.82 18.39 -6.28
C PHE A 305 -2.82 17.52 -5.01
N PHE A 306 -2.02 17.88 -4.00
CA PHE A 306 -1.95 17.16 -2.74
C PHE A 306 -3.30 17.11 -2.01
N GLN A 307 -4.08 18.19 -2.05
CA GLN A 307 -5.43 18.23 -1.50
C GLN A 307 -6.36 17.23 -2.20
N GLN A 308 -6.40 17.24 -3.53
CA GLN A 308 -7.26 16.33 -4.30
C GLN A 308 -6.82 14.87 -4.16
N PHE A 309 -5.50 14.61 -4.16
CA PHE A 309 -4.95 13.27 -3.90
C PHE A 309 -5.34 12.77 -2.51
N SER A 310 -5.23 13.61 -1.48
CA SER A 310 -5.62 13.24 -0.11
C SER A 310 -7.10 12.87 0.00
N SER A 311 -7.97 13.63 -0.66
CA SER A 311 -9.41 13.31 -0.74
C SER A 311 -9.66 11.99 -1.48
N ALA A 312 -9.01 11.81 -2.63
CA ALA A 312 -9.13 10.62 -3.45
C ALA A 312 -8.63 9.35 -2.73
N TYR A 313 -7.45 9.41 -2.10
CA TYR A 313 -6.87 8.32 -1.32
C TYR A 313 -7.79 7.92 -0.16
N ARG A 314 -8.34 8.90 0.56
CA ARG A 314 -9.30 8.65 1.63
C ARG A 314 -10.56 7.95 1.11
N LYS A 315 -11.10 8.32 -0.05
CA LYS A 315 -12.29 7.65 -0.64
C LYS A 315 -11.98 6.25 -1.14
N LEU A 316 -10.88 6.09 -1.89
CA LEU A 316 -10.41 4.80 -2.40
C LEU A 316 -10.30 3.78 -1.27
N THR A 317 -9.65 4.17 -0.18
CA THR A 317 -9.39 3.26 0.96
C THR A 317 -10.65 2.89 1.75
N GLN A 318 -11.80 3.50 1.48
CA GLN A 318 -13.09 3.14 2.10
C GLN A 318 -13.95 2.25 1.18
N HIS A 319 -13.45 1.88 0.00
CA HIS A 319 -14.22 1.11 -0.96
C HIS A 319 -14.41 -0.34 -0.50
N GLN A 320 -15.67 -0.77 -0.42
CA GLN A 320 -16.09 -2.15 -0.13
C GLN A 320 -15.35 -2.80 1.05
N VAL A 321 -15.13 -2.04 2.12
CA VAL A 321 -14.41 -2.52 3.29
C VAL A 321 -15.22 -3.54 4.10
N LEU A 322 -14.53 -4.49 4.69
CA LEU A 322 -15.10 -5.36 5.71
C LEU A 322 -14.90 -4.71 7.09
N THR A 323 -15.95 -4.70 7.91
CA THR A 323 -15.92 -4.15 9.28
C THR A 323 -16.61 -5.09 10.27
N ASP A 324 -16.45 -4.82 11.56
CA ASP A 324 -17.10 -5.55 12.66
C ASP A 324 -16.92 -7.08 12.61
N GLY A 325 -17.97 -7.84 12.27
CA GLY A 325 -17.94 -9.30 12.17
C GLY A 325 -17.77 -9.85 10.75
N ALA A 326 -17.64 -8.98 9.74
CA ALA A 326 -17.65 -9.35 8.33
C ALA A 326 -16.29 -9.87 7.80
N GLY A 327 -15.30 -10.02 8.67
CA GLY A 327 -13.95 -10.50 8.35
C GLY A 327 -13.21 -10.87 9.64
N GLU A 328 -11.88 -11.03 9.57
CA GLU A 328 -11.06 -11.38 10.72
C GLU A 328 -9.92 -10.39 11.00
N ILE A 329 -9.14 -10.62 12.06
CA ILE A 329 -7.78 -10.10 12.15
C ILE A 329 -6.86 -11.29 11.86
N ARG A 330 -6.22 -11.33 10.69
CA ARG A 330 -5.25 -12.39 10.38
C ARG A 330 -4.04 -12.26 11.30
N ARG A 331 -3.53 -13.38 11.82
CA ARG A 331 -2.24 -13.42 12.56
C ARG A 331 -1.05 -13.33 11.62
N ASN A 332 -1.16 -13.99 10.47
CA ASN A 332 -0.22 -13.92 9.36
C ASN A 332 -0.98 -13.43 8.14
N CYS A 333 -0.52 -12.35 7.52
CA CYS A 333 -1.25 -11.72 6.41
C CYS A 333 -1.40 -12.62 5.18
N HIS A 334 -0.64 -13.71 5.06
CA HIS A 334 -0.71 -14.60 3.91
C HIS A 334 -1.77 -15.68 4.01
N PHE A 335 -2.36 -15.91 5.19
CA PHE A 335 -3.26 -17.02 5.43
C PHE A 335 -4.47 -16.59 6.24
N VAL A 336 -5.63 -17.12 5.86
CA VAL A 336 -6.83 -17.09 6.69
C VAL A 336 -6.53 -17.83 7.99
N ASN A 337 -6.99 -17.32 9.15
CA ASN A 337 -6.79 -18.05 10.39
C ASN A 337 -7.55 -19.38 10.34
N ALA A 338 -6.94 -20.43 10.90
CA ALA A 338 -7.67 -21.67 11.11
C ALA A 338 -8.90 -21.40 11.98
N ILE A 339 -10.08 -21.80 11.52
CA ILE A 339 -11.27 -21.89 12.36
C ILE A 339 -10.88 -22.78 13.54
N PRO A 340 -11.03 -22.35 14.81
CA PRO A 340 -10.89 -23.27 15.93
C PRO A 340 -11.88 -24.39 15.65
N GLN A 341 -11.39 -25.61 15.37
CA GLN A 341 -12.30 -26.73 15.21
C GLN A 341 -13.16 -26.75 16.47
N GLN A 342 -14.48 -26.61 16.30
CA GLN A 342 -15.38 -26.97 17.40
C GLN A 342 -14.92 -28.36 17.85
N PRO A 343 -14.68 -28.58 19.15
CA PRO A 343 -14.50 -29.93 19.63
C PRO A 343 -15.68 -30.76 19.08
N PRO A 344 -15.43 -31.98 18.59
CA PRO A 344 -16.49 -32.80 18.01
C PRO A 344 -17.70 -32.79 18.94
N PRO A 345 -18.95 -32.69 18.42
CA PRO A 345 -20.14 -32.47 19.24
C PRO A 345 -20.47 -33.58 20.24
N PHE A 346 -19.60 -34.57 20.42
CA PHE A 346 -19.73 -35.59 21.44
C PHE A 346 -18.34 -35.88 22.02
N PRO A 347 -18.19 -35.92 23.37
CA PRO A 347 -17.11 -36.71 23.92
C PRO A 347 -17.31 -38.13 23.36
N PHE A 348 -16.28 -38.67 22.70
CA PHE A 348 -16.23 -40.12 22.48
C PHE A 348 -16.35 -40.76 23.88
N GLN A 349 -17.55 -41.20 24.24
CA GLN A 349 -17.71 -42.19 25.29
C GLN A 349 -16.98 -43.41 24.75
N ALA A 350 -15.81 -43.69 25.32
CA ALA A 350 -15.18 -44.98 25.13
C ALA A 350 -16.25 -46.05 25.45
N PRO A 351 -16.50 -47.02 24.56
CA PRO A 351 -17.42 -48.09 24.86
C PRO A 351 -16.95 -48.80 26.14
N PRO A 352 -17.87 -49.20 27.04
CA PRO A 352 -17.50 -49.96 28.22
C PRO A 352 -17.10 -51.36 27.76
N PHE A 353 -15.81 -51.57 27.52
CA PHE A 353 -15.27 -52.91 27.36
C PHE A 353 -14.95 -53.50 28.73
N PRO A 354 -15.53 -54.65 29.09
CA PRO A 354 -15.05 -55.46 30.21
C PRO A 354 -13.98 -56.41 29.68
N PHE A 355 -12.77 -55.92 29.42
CA PHE A 355 -11.63 -56.81 29.20
C PHE A 355 -10.87 -57.00 30.51
N LYS A 356 -11.20 -58.10 31.18
CA LYS A 356 -10.38 -58.66 32.25
C LYS A 356 -9.06 -59.13 31.61
N PRO A 357 -7.90 -58.63 32.04
CA PRO A 357 -6.63 -59.09 31.47
C PRO A 357 -6.41 -60.56 31.83
N PRO A 358 -5.92 -61.40 30.90
CA PRO A 358 -5.49 -62.75 31.24
C PRO A 358 -4.24 -62.67 32.11
N THR A 359 -4.31 -63.30 33.29
CA THR A 359 -3.15 -63.60 34.12
C THR A 359 -2.35 -64.72 33.46
N PHE A 360 -1.18 -64.40 32.93
CA PHE A 360 -0.17 -65.40 32.57
C PHE A 360 0.80 -65.61 33.74
N PRO A 361 1.17 -66.85 34.08
CA PRO A 361 2.16 -67.12 35.11
C PRO A 361 3.56 -66.73 34.62
N PHE A 362 4.25 -65.93 35.42
CA PHE A 362 5.66 -65.57 35.23
C PHE A 362 6.55 -66.79 35.44
N HIS A 363 7.37 -67.13 34.44
CA HIS A 363 8.51 -68.05 34.59
C HIS A 363 9.80 -67.21 34.58
N PRO A 364 10.68 -67.31 35.59
CA PRO A 364 11.88 -66.48 35.67
C PRO A 364 13.09 -67.20 35.08
N SER A 365 13.61 -66.70 33.96
CA SER A 365 14.98 -66.95 33.49
C SER A 365 15.22 -66.14 32.22
N ASP A 366 15.79 -64.95 32.33
CA ASP A 366 17.22 -64.77 32.09
C ASP A 366 17.64 -63.30 32.18
N THR A 367 18.73 -63.13 32.91
CA THR A 367 19.40 -61.90 33.29
C THR A 367 20.36 -61.38 32.21
N THR A 368 20.73 -60.10 32.35
CA THR A 368 21.96 -59.40 31.88
C THR A 368 21.86 -58.52 30.62
N PRO A 369 22.69 -57.47 30.47
CA PRO A 369 22.35 -56.14 30.99
C PRO A 369 22.55 -54.98 29.98
N ALA A 370 22.05 -53.82 30.38
CA ALA A 370 22.13 -52.54 29.67
C ALA A 370 23.57 -52.05 29.41
N SER A 371 23.80 -51.53 28.21
CA SER A 371 24.92 -50.64 27.89
C SER A 371 24.42 -49.20 27.74
N ASN A 372 24.96 -48.33 28.59
CA ASN A 372 24.93 -46.88 28.47
C ASN A 372 25.70 -46.44 27.23
N PHE A 373 25.20 -45.45 26.49
CA PHE A 373 26.08 -44.57 25.71
C PHE A 373 25.69 -43.10 25.90
N ASN A 374 26.64 -42.40 26.52
CA ASN A 374 26.80 -40.96 26.57
C ASN A 374 26.85 -40.37 25.16
N THR A 375 26.32 -39.15 25.03
CA THR A 375 26.54 -38.27 23.88
C THR A 375 27.80 -37.43 24.12
N ASP A 376 28.72 -37.48 23.17
CA ASP A 376 29.91 -36.63 23.07
C ASP A 376 29.74 -35.71 21.84
N PRO A 377 29.95 -34.39 21.94
CA PRO A 377 29.94 -33.49 20.79
C PRO A 377 31.38 -33.21 20.30
N THR A 378 31.67 -33.59 19.06
CA THR A 378 32.86 -33.11 18.33
C THR A 378 32.49 -32.72 16.90
N ILE A 379 32.56 -31.41 16.58
CA ILE A 379 32.88 -30.93 15.23
C ILE A 379 33.92 -29.80 15.36
N PRO A 380 35.04 -29.83 14.62
CA PRO A 380 36.15 -28.89 14.79
C PRO A 380 35.98 -27.61 13.98
N THR A 381 36.50 -26.53 14.55
CA THR A 381 36.81 -25.25 13.93
C THR A 381 38.07 -25.32 13.06
N ASP A 382 38.07 -24.66 11.90
CA ASP A 382 39.28 -24.22 11.21
C ASP A 382 38.97 -23.01 10.28
N PRO A 383 39.97 -22.23 9.80
CA PRO A 383 40.05 -20.81 10.14
C PRO A 383 39.93 -19.86 8.94
N ALA A 384 39.81 -18.58 9.29
CA ALA A 384 39.74 -17.42 8.43
C ALA A 384 40.90 -17.31 7.43
N THR A 385 40.57 -17.04 6.16
CA THR A 385 41.48 -16.48 5.17
C THR A 385 41.15 -15.00 4.96
N THR A 386 42.14 -14.18 5.27
CA THR A 386 42.25 -12.76 4.93
C THR A 386 42.78 -12.62 3.50
N ASP A 387 42.07 -11.91 2.63
CA ASP A 387 42.64 -11.38 1.39
C ASP A 387 42.48 -9.85 1.33
N THR A 388 43.62 -9.19 1.40
CA THR A 388 43.86 -7.77 1.12
C THR A 388 43.85 -7.49 -0.40
N PRO A 389 43.38 -6.33 -0.86
CA PRO A 389 43.48 -5.96 -2.28
C PRO A 389 44.85 -5.33 -2.59
N SER A 390 45.51 -5.83 -3.65
CA SER A 390 46.73 -5.25 -4.19
C SER A 390 46.42 -4.13 -5.19
N THR A 391 47.19 -3.06 -5.06
CA THR A 391 47.29 -1.91 -5.98
C THR A 391 48.18 -2.23 -7.19
N ALA A 392 47.74 -1.81 -8.38
CA ALA A 392 48.62 -1.55 -9.53
C ALA A 392 48.02 -0.48 -10.47
N THR A 393 48.55 0.74 -10.38
CA THR A 393 48.92 1.65 -11.48
C THR A 393 49.64 0.89 -12.61
N THR A 394 49.59 1.16 -13.92
CA THR A 394 49.59 2.33 -14.82
C THR A 394 49.27 1.74 -16.23
N ASP A 395 48.66 2.40 -17.24
CA ASP A 395 49.25 3.40 -18.14
C ASP A 395 48.22 3.83 -19.22
N ILE A 396 48.40 5.06 -19.69
CA ILE A 396 47.67 5.79 -20.75
C ILE A 396 48.23 5.42 -22.14
N PRO A 397 47.42 5.52 -23.21
CA PRO A 397 47.89 6.29 -24.36
C PRO A 397 46.88 7.33 -24.85
N SER A 398 47.41 8.53 -25.01
CA SER A 398 46.89 9.68 -25.72
C SER A 398 47.08 9.55 -27.24
N THR A 399 46.08 9.95 -28.01
CA THR A 399 46.09 10.63 -29.35
C THR A 399 44.64 10.63 -29.84
N ASP A 400 44.08 11.59 -30.57
CA ASP A 400 44.45 12.92 -31.01
C ASP A 400 43.15 13.63 -31.42
N ALA A 401 43.17 14.96 -31.32
CA ALA A 401 42.08 15.86 -31.71
C ALA A 401 41.95 15.98 -33.24
N ILE A 402 40.72 15.97 -33.77
CA ILE A 402 40.38 16.68 -35.02
C ILE A 402 39.00 17.33 -34.86
N ALA A 403 38.99 18.65 -34.96
CA ALA A 403 37.82 19.53 -35.11
C ALA A 403 37.80 20.07 -36.58
N PRO A 404 36.70 20.71 -37.02
CA PRO A 404 36.18 20.63 -38.40
C PRO A 404 36.69 21.75 -39.32
N PRO A 405 36.28 21.76 -40.60
CA PRO A 405 35.06 22.52 -40.97
C PRO A 405 33.92 21.69 -41.56
#